data_AF-A0A0A0DKG3-F1
#
_entry.id   AF-A0A0A0DKG3-F1
#
_cell.length_a   1.000
_cell.length_b   1.000
_cell.length_c   1.000
_cell.angle_alpha   90.00
_cell.angle_beta   90.00
_cell.angle_gamma   90.00
#
_symmetry.space_group_name_H-M   'P 1'
#
loop_
_entity.id
_entity.type
_entity.pdbx_description
1 polymer ?
#
loop_
_entity_poly.entity_id
_entity_poly.type
_entity_poly.pdbx_seq_one_letter_code
_entity_poly.pdbx_strand_id
1 'polypeptide(L)'
;MTRFDRLTAVLDDFHRQLESEQHELIVRLRTGWALAKRDYSQALQAGTVTKSVIASGIEQGIREMPLLLQALPEQVRVVASQALCSALQQYAPDVQAKDMERLKKVVARGKIKGESEYYLVRHHIDALEGTPSDSALLSTLYALEDAFQSQ
;
A
#
# COMPACT_ATOMS: atom_id res chain seq x y z
N MET A 1 -5.27 17.54 12.02
CA MET A 1 -4.18 16.68 11.53
C MET A 1 -3.86 17.08 10.10
N THR A 2 -2.61 17.42 9.76
CA THR A 2 -2.23 17.82 8.39
C THR A 2 -2.12 16.61 7.45
N ARG A 3 -2.06 16.81 6.13
CA ARG A 3 -1.80 15.71 5.16
C ARG A 3 -0.50 14.97 5.50
N PHE A 4 0.55 15.69 5.86
CA PHE A 4 1.82 15.11 6.30
C PHE A 4 1.62 14.20 7.53
N ASP A 5 0.91 14.68 8.56
CA ASP A 5 0.70 13.92 9.79
C ASP A 5 -0.15 12.65 9.51
N ARG A 6 -1.20 12.77 8.67
CA ARG A 6 -2.04 11.63 8.27
C ARG A 6 -1.25 10.54 7.56
N LEU A 7 -0.46 10.91 6.56
CA LEU A 7 0.32 9.95 5.76
C LEU A 7 1.46 9.33 6.57
N THR A 8 2.06 10.09 7.48
CA THR A 8 3.04 9.56 8.45
C THR A 8 2.36 8.54 9.36
N ALA A 9 1.15 8.81 9.84
CA ALA A 9 0.39 7.88 10.67
C ALA A 9 0.02 6.58 9.93
N VAL A 10 -0.30 6.64 8.62
CA VAL A 10 -0.47 5.43 7.78
C VAL A 10 0.77 4.55 7.85
N LEU A 11 1.96 5.12 7.60
CA LEU A 11 3.19 4.34 7.60
C LEU A 11 3.57 3.88 9.01
N ASP A 12 3.40 4.70 10.05
CA ASP A 12 3.66 4.28 11.42
C ASP A 12 2.79 3.09 11.83
N ASP A 13 1.51 3.14 11.48
CA ASP A 13 0.59 2.05 11.81
C ASP A 13 0.86 0.78 10.99
N PHE A 14 1.10 0.92 9.68
CA PHE A 14 1.52 -0.19 8.81
C PHE A 14 2.74 -0.93 9.37
N HIS A 15 3.81 -0.19 9.75
CA HIS A 15 5.02 -0.81 10.28
C HIS A 15 4.82 -1.38 11.69
N ARG A 16 3.95 -0.79 12.51
CA ARG A 16 3.59 -1.29 13.86
C ARG A 16 2.84 -2.61 13.77
N GLN A 17 1.88 -2.74 12.85
CA GLN A 17 1.15 -3.99 12.63
C GLN A 17 2.07 -5.15 12.18
N LEU A 18 3.23 -4.83 11.62
CA LEU A 18 4.23 -5.78 11.14
C LEU A 18 5.45 -5.91 12.09
N GLU A 19 5.34 -5.53 13.36
CA GLU A 19 6.47 -5.55 14.30
C GLU A 19 6.98 -6.97 14.63
N SER A 20 6.10 -7.96 14.61
CA SER A 20 6.43 -9.36 14.89
C SER A 20 7.01 -10.10 13.68
N GLU A 21 6.76 -9.60 12.46
CA GLU A 21 7.23 -10.19 11.21
C GLU A 21 8.76 -10.03 11.07
N GLN A 22 9.44 -11.13 10.74
CA GLN A 22 10.89 -11.23 10.69
C GLN A 22 11.44 -11.33 9.27
N HIS A 23 10.56 -11.41 8.27
CA HIS A 23 10.98 -11.43 6.87
C HIS A 23 11.89 -10.24 6.56
N GLU A 24 13.02 -10.51 5.92
CA GLU A 24 14.10 -9.55 5.73
C GLU A 24 13.62 -8.23 5.10
N LEU A 25 12.76 -8.31 4.09
CA LEU A 25 12.20 -7.13 3.44
C LEU A 25 11.36 -6.27 4.40
N ILE A 26 10.56 -6.89 5.28
CA ILE A 26 9.74 -6.16 6.26
C ILE A 26 10.63 -5.47 7.29
N VAL A 27 11.65 -6.17 7.79
CA VAL A 27 12.64 -5.59 8.71
C VAL A 27 13.32 -4.38 8.05
N ARG A 28 13.77 -4.51 6.80
CA ARG A 28 14.38 -3.42 6.03
C ARG A 28 13.43 -2.23 5.87
N LEU A 29 12.15 -2.46 5.55
CA LEU A 29 11.14 -1.40 5.43
C LEU A 29 10.97 -0.64 6.76
N ARG A 30 10.84 -1.35 7.89
CA ARG A 30 10.72 -0.73 9.22
C ARG A 30 11.94 0.11 9.58
N THR A 31 13.14 -0.44 9.37
CA THR A 31 14.39 0.30 9.64
C THR A 31 14.52 1.51 8.73
N GLY A 32 14.23 1.35 7.43
CA GLY A 32 14.21 2.43 6.46
C GLY A 32 13.24 3.55 6.82
N TRP A 33 12.03 3.20 7.28
CA TRP A 33 11.05 4.18 7.73
C TRP A 33 11.50 4.95 8.98
N ALA A 34 12.09 4.27 9.96
CA ALA A 34 12.63 4.92 11.16
C ALA A 34 13.73 5.94 10.80
N LEU A 35 14.61 5.59 9.85
CA LEU A 35 15.65 6.48 9.33
C LEU A 35 15.04 7.66 8.56
N ALA A 36 14.12 7.40 7.63
CA ALA A 36 13.45 8.43 6.85
C ALA A 36 12.74 9.47 7.74
N LYS A 37 12.08 9.05 8.82
CA LYS A 37 11.46 9.97 9.79
C LYS A 37 12.47 10.91 10.44
N ARG A 38 13.66 10.41 10.79
CA ARG A 38 14.74 11.23 11.35
C ARG A 38 15.22 12.25 10.32
N ASP A 39 15.45 11.80 9.08
CA ASP A 39 15.95 12.65 8.01
C ASP A 39 14.93 13.74 7.62
N TYR A 40 13.63 13.39 7.60
CA TYR A 40 12.53 14.35 7.44
C TYR A 40 12.49 15.38 8.56
N SER A 41 12.67 14.96 9.82
CA SER A 41 12.70 15.88 10.96
C SER A 41 13.85 16.88 10.84
N GLN A 42 15.04 16.40 10.49
CA GLN A 42 16.23 17.25 10.29
C GLN A 42 16.03 18.23 9.12
N ALA A 43 15.52 17.76 7.99
CA ALA A 43 15.30 18.59 6.81
C ALA A 43 14.22 19.66 7.05
N LEU A 44 13.17 19.34 7.83
CA LEU A 44 12.15 20.31 8.24
C LEU A 44 12.72 21.37 9.18
N GLN A 45 13.56 20.98 10.14
CA GLN A 45 14.23 21.92 11.07
C GLN A 45 15.20 22.85 10.34
N ALA A 46 15.93 22.32 9.36
CA ALA A 46 16.84 23.10 8.53
C ALA A 46 16.11 23.99 7.50
N GLY A 47 14.79 23.82 7.32
CA GLY A 47 14.00 24.56 6.34
C GLY A 47 14.30 24.19 4.88
N THR A 48 15.03 23.09 4.63
CA THR A 48 15.44 22.67 3.28
C THR A 48 14.30 22.02 2.50
N VAL A 49 13.27 21.54 3.19
CA VAL A 49 12.06 20.95 2.59
C VAL A 49 10.82 21.40 3.38
N THR A 50 9.66 21.36 2.74
CA THR A 50 8.38 21.63 3.38
C THR A 50 7.63 20.33 3.68
N LYS A 51 6.70 20.37 4.65
CA LYS A 51 5.80 19.25 4.94
C LYS A 51 5.00 18.80 3.71
N SER A 52 4.65 19.71 2.80
CA SER A 52 3.90 19.36 1.59
C SER A 52 4.74 18.54 0.60
N VAL A 53 6.02 18.87 0.44
CA VAL A 53 6.95 18.09 -0.40
C VAL A 53 7.12 16.68 0.15
N ILE A 54 7.35 16.55 1.46
CA ILE A 54 7.48 15.23 2.09
C ILE A 54 6.17 14.44 1.99
N ALA A 55 5.02 15.07 2.24
CA ALA A 55 3.73 14.41 2.13
C ALA A 55 3.49 13.82 0.73
N SER A 56 3.87 14.52 -0.34
CA SER A 56 3.78 14.00 -1.70
C SER A 56 4.67 12.77 -1.91
N GLY A 57 5.90 12.78 -1.38
CA GLY A 57 6.81 11.63 -1.43
C GLY A 57 6.29 10.43 -0.64
N ILE A 58 5.71 10.65 0.55
CA ILE A 58 5.09 9.59 1.34
C ILE A 58 3.88 8.98 0.59
N GLU A 59 3.00 9.82 0.03
CA GLU A 59 1.85 9.32 -0.74
C GLU A 59 2.29 8.48 -1.94
N GLN A 60 3.36 8.89 -2.63
CA GLN A 60 3.95 8.11 -3.69
C GLN A 60 4.47 6.76 -3.18
N GLY A 61 5.26 6.76 -2.09
CA GLY A 61 5.78 5.53 -1.49
C GLY A 61 4.68 4.56 -1.04
N ILE A 62 3.58 5.07 -0.48
CA ILE A 62 2.40 4.27 -0.14
C ILE A 62 1.80 3.62 -1.40
N ARG A 63 1.67 4.38 -2.49
CA ARG A 63 1.09 3.91 -3.75
C ARG A 63 1.96 2.86 -4.45
N GLU A 64 3.27 2.94 -4.28
CA GLU A 64 4.25 2.00 -4.83
C GLU A 64 4.49 0.81 -3.90
N MET A 65 4.05 0.86 -2.64
CA MET A 65 4.23 -0.22 -1.66
C MET A 65 3.72 -1.58 -2.18
N PRO A 66 2.52 -1.69 -2.80
CA PRO A 66 2.04 -2.93 -3.42
C PRO A 66 3.04 -3.65 -4.33
N LEU A 67 3.83 -2.89 -5.10
CA LEU A 67 4.87 -3.44 -5.97
C LEU A 67 5.98 -4.10 -5.14
N LEU A 68 6.45 -3.41 -4.10
CA LEU A 68 7.50 -3.94 -3.21
C LEU A 68 7.04 -5.19 -2.47
N LEU A 69 5.76 -5.22 -2.03
CA LEU A 69 5.21 -6.35 -1.31
C LEU A 69 5.09 -7.62 -2.17
N GLN A 70 5.09 -7.53 -3.50
CA GLN A 70 5.06 -8.73 -4.36
C GLN A 70 6.27 -9.64 -4.20
N ALA A 71 7.41 -9.11 -3.75
CA ALA A 71 8.59 -9.92 -3.48
C ALA A 71 8.46 -10.77 -2.20
N LEU A 72 7.41 -10.58 -1.41
CA LEU A 72 7.17 -11.34 -0.18
C LEU A 72 6.54 -12.71 -0.48
N PRO A 73 6.85 -13.73 0.33
CA PRO A 73 6.05 -14.96 0.39
C PRO A 73 4.58 -14.63 0.62
N GLU A 74 3.68 -15.40 0.00
CA GLU A 74 2.23 -15.17 0.02
C GLU A 74 1.67 -14.87 1.42
N GLN A 75 2.01 -15.71 2.40
CA GLN A 75 1.55 -15.56 3.78
C GLN A 75 1.93 -14.21 4.39
N VAL A 76 3.15 -13.74 4.13
CA VAL A 76 3.66 -12.45 4.62
C VAL A 76 3.03 -11.30 3.83
N ARG A 77 2.87 -11.48 2.51
CA ARG A 77 2.28 -10.49 1.60
C ARG A 77 0.83 -10.18 1.95
N VAL A 78 0.02 -11.21 2.26
CA VAL A 78 -1.37 -11.06 2.70
C VAL A 78 -1.44 -10.21 3.97
N VAL A 79 -0.66 -10.55 5.00
CA VAL A 79 -0.62 -9.79 6.26
C VAL A 79 -0.19 -8.34 6.02
N ALA A 80 0.84 -8.11 5.20
CA ALA A 80 1.29 -6.77 4.86
C ALA A 80 0.26 -5.96 4.07
N SER A 81 -0.42 -6.59 3.10
CA SER A 81 -1.48 -5.94 2.33
C SER A 81 -2.66 -5.55 3.21
N GLN A 82 -3.10 -6.44 4.10
CA GLN A 82 -4.15 -6.16 5.08
C GLN A 82 -3.76 -5.01 6.02
N ALA A 83 -2.52 -5.01 6.53
CA ALA A 83 -2.00 -3.94 7.38
C ALA A 83 -2.03 -2.59 6.66
N LEU A 84 -1.59 -2.54 5.40
CA LEU A 84 -1.60 -1.31 4.61
C LEU A 84 -3.03 -0.81 4.35
N CYS A 85 -3.95 -1.70 3.96
CA CYS A 85 -5.35 -1.34 3.76
C CYS A 85 -6.00 -0.81 5.05
N SER A 86 -5.75 -1.46 6.19
CA SER A 86 -6.26 -1.04 7.49
C SER A 86 -5.74 0.34 7.89
N ALA A 87 -4.43 0.58 7.76
CA ALA A 87 -3.83 1.86 8.06
C ALA A 87 -4.36 2.99 7.15
N LEU A 88 -4.52 2.71 5.85
CA LEU A 88 -5.12 3.65 4.89
C LEU A 88 -6.55 4.01 5.25
N GLN A 89 -7.37 3.01 5.58
CA GLN A 89 -8.76 3.22 5.98
C GLN A 89 -8.87 4.10 7.23
N GLN A 90 -7.96 3.91 8.18
CA GLN A 90 -7.98 4.64 9.45
C GLN A 90 -7.48 6.09 9.31
N TYR A 91 -6.39 6.32 8.58
CA TYR A 91 -5.67 7.60 8.63
C TYR A 91 -5.76 8.42 7.33
N ALA A 92 -6.00 7.78 6.18
CA ALA A 92 -6.05 8.42 4.87
C ALA A 92 -7.14 7.83 3.94
N PRO A 93 -8.43 7.85 4.35
CA PRO A 93 -9.51 7.26 3.57
C PRO A 93 -9.68 7.93 2.19
N ASP A 94 -9.24 9.19 2.04
CA ASP A 94 -9.22 9.89 0.75
C ASP A 94 -8.19 9.30 -0.23
N VAL A 95 -7.08 8.75 0.26
CA VAL A 95 -6.10 8.03 -0.56
C VAL A 95 -6.64 6.66 -0.93
N GLN A 96 -7.22 5.94 0.03
CA GLN A 96 -7.86 4.64 -0.21
C GLN A 96 -8.99 4.75 -1.25
N ALA A 97 -9.83 5.79 -1.15
CA ALA A 97 -10.92 6.01 -2.09
C ALA A 97 -10.44 6.16 -3.53
N LYS A 98 -9.32 6.86 -3.76
CA LYS A 98 -8.75 7.01 -5.11
C LYS A 98 -8.25 5.68 -5.68
N ASP A 99 -7.63 4.83 -4.86
CA ASP A 99 -7.20 3.51 -5.32
C ASP A 99 -8.40 2.59 -5.58
N MET A 100 -9.46 2.69 -4.77
CA MET A 100 -10.73 1.99 -5.04
C MET A 100 -11.40 2.47 -6.34
N GLU A 101 -11.38 3.77 -6.63
CA GLU A 101 -11.88 4.30 -7.90
C GLU A 101 -11.08 3.78 -9.10
N ARG A 102 -9.75 3.67 -8.95
CA ARG A 102 -8.89 3.06 -9.98
C ARG A 102 -9.24 1.58 -10.16
N LEU A 103 -9.40 0.83 -9.08
CA LEU A 103 -9.78 -0.58 -9.14
C LEU A 103 -11.14 -0.76 -9.83
N LYS A 104 -12.15 0.05 -9.48
CA LYS A 104 -13.46 0.04 -10.13
C LYS A 104 -13.36 0.26 -11.64
N LYS A 105 -12.47 1.13 -12.10
CA LYS A 105 -12.23 1.36 -13.54
C LYS A 105 -11.57 0.15 -14.20
N VAL A 106 -10.66 -0.55 -13.52
CA VAL A 106 -10.04 -1.78 -14.04
C VAL A 106 -11.10 -2.89 -14.15
N VAL A 107 -11.91 -3.08 -13.10
CA VAL A 107 -12.98 -4.07 -13.05
C VAL A 107 -14.05 -3.80 -14.11
N ALA A 108 -14.56 -2.58 -14.20
CA ALA A 108 -15.58 -2.20 -15.19
C ALA A 108 -15.09 -2.40 -16.63
N ARG A 109 -13.77 -2.29 -16.85
CA ARG A 109 -13.15 -2.51 -18.15
C ARG A 109 -12.89 -3.99 -18.45
N GLY A 110 -12.79 -4.84 -17.43
CA GLY A 110 -12.56 -6.28 -17.59
C GLY A 110 -11.17 -6.68 -18.09
N LYS A 111 -10.18 -5.78 -18.08
CA LYS A 111 -8.79 -6.08 -18.51
C LYS A 111 -7.77 -5.19 -17.82
N ILE A 112 -6.63 -5.77 -17.41
CA ILE A 112 -5.43 -5.08 -16.93
C ILE A 112 -4.59 -4.61 -18.13
N LYS A 113 -4.17 -3.34 -18.13
CA LYS A 113 -3.41 -2.71 -19.24
C LYS A 113 -1.91 -2.67 -19.02
N GLY A 114 -1.43 -2.94 -17.81
CA GLY A 114 -0.02 -2.93 -17.49
C GLY A 114 0.25 -3.14 -16.01
N GLU A 115 1.53 -3.12 -15.67
CA GLU A 115 2.04 -3.52 -14.36
C GLU A 115 1.43 -2.73 -13.19
N SER A 116 1.25 -1.41 -13.31
CA SER A 116 0.67 -0.62 -12.22
C SER A 116 -0.75 -1.06 -11.86
N GLU A 117 -1.55 -1.47 -12.84
CA GLU A 117 -2.89 -2.01 -12.59
C GLU A 117 -2.83 -3.46 -12.10
N TYR A 118 -1.87 -4.25 -12.59
CA TYR A 118 -1.60 -5.59 -12.06
C TYR A 118 -1.30 -5.55 -10.56
N TYR A 119 -0.35 -4.72 -10.13
CA TYR A 119 0.00 -4.61 -8.71
C TYR A 119 -1.14 -4.06 -7.85
N LEU A 120 -1.97 -3.16 -8.39
CA LEU A 120 -3.18 -2.69 -7.71
C LEU A 120 -4.18 -3.84 -7.48
N VAL A 121 -4.41 -4.67 -8.51
CA VAL A 121 -5.32 -5.82 -8.45
C VAL A 121 -4.78 -6.87 -7.48
N ARG A 122 -3.51 -7.27 -7.60
CA ARG A 122 -2.90 -8.29 -6.74
C ARG A 122 -2.90 -7.88 -5.28
N HIS A 123 -2.58 -6.62 -4.97
CA HIS A 123 -2.68 -6.10 -3.61
C HIS A 123 -4.10 -6.14 -3.05
N HIS A 124 -5.12 -5.86 -3.86
CA HIS A 124 -6.51 -5.99 -3.40
C HIS A 124 -6.94 -7.44 -3.23
N ILE A 125 -6.45 -8.36 -4.05
CA ILE A 125 -6.63 -9.80 -3.83
C ILE A 125 -6.05 -10.18 -2.47
N ASP A 126 -4.77 -9.87 -2.22
CA ASP A 126 -4.09 -10.19 -0.96
C ASP A 126 -4.79 -9.55 0.25
N ALA A 127 -5.37 -8.35 0.11
CA ALA A 127 -6.10 -7.68 1.17
C ALA A 127 -7.49 -8.29 1.45
N LEU A 128 -8.13 -8.86 0.43
CA LEU A 128 -9.44 -9.51 0.52
C LEU A 128 -9.32 -10.98 0.94
N GLU A 129 -8.23 -11.65 0.59
CA GLU A 129 -7.89 -13.00 1.04
C GLU A 129 -7.94 -13.06 2.56
N GLY A 130 -8.74 -13.98 3.12
CA GLY A 130 -8.97 -14.09 4.56
C GLY A 130 -10.09 -13.22 5.14
N THR A 131 -10.72 -12.35 4.34
CA THR A 131 -11.95 -11.63 4.74
C THR A 131 -13.21 -12.33 4.18
N PRO A 132 -14.24 -12.62 4.99
CA PRO A 132 -15.42 -13.36 4.52
C PRO A 132 -16.37 -12.58 3.59
N SER A 133 -16.08 -11.30 3.30
CA SER A 133 -17.12 -10.33 2.92
C SER A 133 -17.37 -10.18 1.42
N ASP A 134 -16.45 -10.60 0.52
CA ASP A 134 -16.55 -10.14 -0.88
C ASP A 134 -16.07 -11.17 -1.92
N SER A 135 -16.64 -12.38 -1.86
CA SER A 135 -16.25 -13.50 -2.74
C SER A 135 -16.46 -13.22 -4.24
N ALA A 136 -17.48 -12.42 -4.59
CA ALA A 136 -17.78 -12.08 -5.98
C ALA A 136 -16.74 -11.11 -6.57
N LEU A 137 -16.36 -10.08 -5.80
CA LEU A 137 -15.28 -9.18 -6.20
C LEU A 137 -13.96 -9.93 -6.27
N LEU A 138 -13.63 -10.74 -5.27
CA LEU A 138 -12.40 -11.52 -5.23
C LEU A 138 -12.27 -12.45 -6.44
N SER A 139 -13.34 -13.18 -6.79
CA SER A 139 -13.38 -14.02 -8.00
C SER A 139 -13.14 -13.20 -9.29
N THR A 140 -13.73 -12.01 -9.37
CA THR A 140 -13.51 -11.09 -10.49
C THR A 140 -12.05 -10.64 -10.59
N LEU A 141 -11.41 -10.36 -9.46
CA LEU A 141 -10.02 -9.93 -9.41
C LEU A 141 -9.05 -11.04 -9.83
N TYR A 142 -9.26 -12.28 -9.40
CA TYR A 142 -8.46 -13.42 -9.87
C TYR A 142 -8.61 -13.64 -11.38
N ALA A 143 -9.84 -13.56 -11.91
CA ALA A 143 -10.05 -13.69 -13.36
C ALA A 143 -9.29 -12.63 -14.16
N LEU A 144 -9.18 -11.40 -13.64
CA LEU A 144 -8.37 -10.34 -14.24
C LEU A 144 -6.87 -10.65 -14.17
N GLU A 145 -6.40 -11.18 -13.05
CA GLU A 145 -5.02 -11.60 -12.84
C GLU A 145 -4.60 -12.70 -13.83
N ASP A 146 -5.38 -13.80 -13.88
CA ASP A 146 -5.13 -14.96 -14.74
C ASP A 146 -5.11 -14.55 -16.23
N ALA A 147 -6.06 -13.70 -16.63
CA ALA A 147 -6.13 -13.20 -18.00
C ALA A 147 -4.94 -12.30 -18.37
N PHE A 148 -4.30 -11.64 -17.41
CA PHE A 148 -3.10 -10.83 -17.64
C PHE A 148 -1.83 -11.68 -17.72
N GLN A 149 -1.72 -12.70 -16.85
CA GLN A 149 -0.55 -13.59 -16.83
C GLN A 149 -0.49 -14.56 -18.02
N SER A 150 -1.61 -14.81 -18.68
CA SER A 150 -1.71 -15.68 -19.87
C SER A 150 -1.51 -14.98 -21.21
N GLN A 151 -1.25 -13.67 -21.21
CA GLN A 151 -0.92 -12.87 -22.41
C GLN A 151 0.57 -12.89 -22.73
#